data_AF-A0A7X7PHV1-F1
#
_entry.id   AF-A0A7X7PHV1-F1
#
_cell.length_a   1.000
_cell.length_b   1.000
_cell.length_c   1.000
_cell.angle_alpha   90.00
_cell.angle_beta   90.00
_cell.angle_gamma   90.00
#
_symmetry.space_group_name_H-M   'P 1'
#
loop_
_entity.id
_entity.type
_entity.pdbx_description
1 polymer ?
#
loop_
_entity_poly.entity_id
_entity_poly.type
_entity_poly.pdbx_seq_one_letter_code
_entity_poly.pdbx_strand_id
1 'polypeptide(L)'
;MRREQSLWGSTVGKKITMAVSGTILILFVLLHMLGNLKVYQGPEAFNAYAEGLRTFGKPFFGESQVLWILRIGLIVALILHLVAAYQLTVRANRARQVGYKQWDGDLVFSYASRTMRWGGVIILLFVIYHLLHFTFGNAHPDFVHGDVYHNFVVGFQSVP
;
A
#
# COMPACT_ATOMS: atom_id res chain seq x y z
N MET A 1 -27.89 -26.87 -13.56
CA MET A 1 -27.87 -25.39 -13.45
C MET A 1 -26.43 -24.94 -13.21
N ARG A 2 -25.74 -24.46 -14.25
CA ARG A 2 -24.37 -23.95 -14.14
C ARG A 2 -24.47 -22.55 -13.50
N ARG A 3 -24.27 -22.44 -12.18
CA ARG A 3 -24.17 -21.12 -11.54
C ARG A 3 -22.98 -20.41 -12.20
N GLU A 4 -23.25 -19.41 -13.02
CA GLU A 4 -22.26 -18.42 -13.41
C GLU A 4 -21.82 -17.72 -12.14
N GLN A 5 -20.83 -18.30 -11.45
CA GLN A 5 -20.18 -17.62 -10.35
C GLN A 5 -19.49 -16.42 -10.99
N SER A 6 -20.00 -15.22 -10.71
CA SER A 6 -19.32 -13.99 -11.13
C SER A 6 -17.83 -14.09 -10.76
N LEU A 7 -16.95 -13.42 -11.50
CA LEU A 7 -15.51 -13.45 -11.23
C LEU A 7 -15.22 -13.21 -9.74
N TRP A 8 -15.99 -12.34 -9.10
CA TRP A 8 -15.90 -12.06 -7.66
C TRP A 8 -16.42 -13.19 -6.75
N GLY A 9 -17.41 -13.98 -7.18
CA GLY A 9 -17.99 -15.08 -6.39
C GLY A 9 -17.05 -16.29 -6.23
N SER A 10 -16.22 -16.56 -7.24
CA SER A 10 -15.33 -17.73 -7.27
C SER A 10 -14.09 -17.58 -6.37
N THR A 11 -13.43 -18.70 -6.03
CA THR A 11 -12.12 -18.66 -5.33
C THR A 11 -11.00 -18.28 -6.29
N VAL A 12 -11.10 -18.68 -7.56
CA VAL A 12 -10.13 -18.34 -8.61
C VAL A 12 -10.08 -16.84 -8.84
N GLY A 13 -11.24 -16.20 -9.05
CA GLY A 13 -11.27 -14.76 -9.31
C GLY A 13 -10.79 -13.92 -8.12
N LYS A 14 -11.04 -14.34 -6.87
CA LYS A 14 -10.43 -13.69 -5.69
C LYS A 14 -8.91 -13.78 -5.68
N LYS A 15 -8.34 -14.94 -6.04
CA LYS A 15 -6.89 -15.10 -6.15
C LYS A 15 -6.31 -14.22 -7.26
N ILE A 16 -7.00 -14.14 -8.40
CA ILE A 16 -6.63 -13.24 -9.50
C ILE A 16 -6.67 -11.78 -9.03
N THR A 17 -7.76 -11.33 -8.39
CA THR A 17 -7.84 -9.97 -7.85
C THR A 17 -6.74 -9.69 -6.84
N MET A 18 -6.48 -10.61 -5.91
CA MET A 18 -5.41 -10.47 -4.91
C MET A 18 -4.03 -10.37 -5.56
N ALA A 19 -3.75 -11.19 -6.59
CA ALA A 19 -2.49 -11.18 -7.30
C ALA A 19 -2.30 -9.87 -8.10
N VAL A 20 -3.29 -9.47 -8.89
CA VAL A 20 -3.21 -8.23 -9.69
C VAL A 20 -3.05 -7.00 -8.82
N SER A 21 -3.89 -6.87 -7.77
CA SER A 21 -3.76 -5.76 -6.81
C SER A 21 -2.42 -5.79 -6.07
N GLY A 22 -1.94 -6.97 -5.65
CA GLY A 22 -0.64 -7.13 -5.02
C GLY A 22 0.52 -6.70 -5.94
N THR A 23 0.46 -7.04 -7.23
CA THR A 23 1.45 -6.62 -8.23
C THR A 23 1.45 -5.10 -8.43
N ILE A 24 0.27 -4.46 -8.48
CA ILE A 24 0.18 -3.00 -8.57
C ILE A 24 0.85 -2.35 -7.33
N LEU A 25 0.53 -2.85 -6.14
CA LEU A 25 1.08 -2.32 -4.88
C LEU A 25 2.58 -2.52 -4.77
N ILE A 26 3.13 -3.68 -5.17
CA ILE A 26 4.58 -3.92 -5.09
C ILE A 26 5.36 -3.04 -6.07
N LEU A 27 4.86 -2.89 -7.31
CA LEU A 27 5.46 -1.99 -8.29
C LEU A 27 5.43 -0.54 -7.79
N PHE A 28 4.32 -0.12 -7.20
CA PHE A 28 4.22 1.20 -6.58
C PHE A 28 5.24 1.36 -5.46
N VAL A 29 5.35 0.40 -4.52
CA VAL A 29 6.31 0.49 -3.41
C VAL A 29 7.74 0.62 -3.92
N LEU A 30 8.12 -0.13 -4.95
CA LEU A 30 9.46 -0.02 -5.55
C LEU A 30 9.71 1.39 -6.13
N LEU A 31 8.79 1.90 -6.94
CA LEU A 31 8.90 3.25 -7.52
C LEU A 31 8.84 4.35 -6.45
N HIS A 32 7.99 4.16 -5.44
CA HIS A 32 7.85 5.06 -4.31
C HIS A 32 9.15 5.13 -3.50
N MET A 33 9.77 3.98 -3.22
CA MET A 33 11.07 3.92 -2.55
C MET A 33 12.15 4.64 -3.36
N LEU A 34 12.21 4.43 -4.69
CA LEU A 34 13.14 5.16 -5.55
C LEU A 34 12.95 6.69 -5.48
N GLY A 35 11.70 7.16 -5.43
CA GLY A 35 11.39 8.56 -5.20
C GLY A 35 11.87 9.07 -3.83
N ASN A 36 11.64 8.28 -2.77
CA ASN A 36 12.07 8.64 -1.40
C ASN A 36 13.60 8.69 -1.26
N LEU A 37 14.35 7.86 -1.99
CA LEU A 37 15.82 7.90 -1.96
C LEU A 37 16.39 9.25 -2.44
N LYS A 38 15.60 10.06 -3.15
CA LYS A 38 16.01 11.43 -3.49
C LYS A 38 16.17 12.34 -2.27
N VAL A 39 15.67 11.95 -1.09
CA VAL A 39 15.95 12.67 0.16
C VAL A 39 17.46 12.82 0.40
N TYR A 40 18.27 11.82 0.00
CA TYR A 40 19.73 11.84 0.13
C TYR A 40 20.42 12.80 -0.85
N GLN A 41 19.68 13.38 -1.80
CA GLN A 41 20.19 14.37 -2.75
C GLN A 41 20.01 15.82 -2.23
N GLY A 42 19.46 15.98 -1.03
CA GLY A 42 19.27 17.26 -0.37
C GLY A 42 17.89 17.90 -0.62
N PRO A 43 17.60 19.02 0.08
CA PRO A 43 16.27 19.64 0.09
C PRO A 43 15.77 20.06 -1.29
N GLU A 44 16.62 20.68 -2.09
CA GLU A 44 16.25 21.20 -3.40
C GLU A 44 15.82 20.08 -4.35
N ALA A 45 16.62 19.01 -4.46
CA ALA A 45 16.32 17.87 -5.32
C ALA A 45 15.04 17.13 -4.89
N PHE A 46 14.82 16.99 -3.59
CA PHE A 46 13.64 16.30 -3.06
C PHE A 46 12.36 17.11 -3.24
N ASN A 47 12.40 18.42 -2.94
CA ASN A 47 11.27 19.32 -3.15
C ASN A 47 10.94 19.51 -4.62
N ALA A 48 11.97 19.64 -5.49
CA ALA A 48 11.77 19.70 -6.95
C ALA A 48 11.15 18.42 -7.51
N TYR A 49 11.53 17.24 -6.99
CA TYR A 49 10.89 15.99 -7.37
C TYR A 49 9.42 15.93 -6.94
N ALA A 50 9.11 16.33 -5.72
CA ALA A 50 7.72 16.39 -5.24
C ALA A 50 6.88 17.35 -6.08
N GLU A 51 7.45 18.50 -6.46
CA GLU A 51 6.78 19.46 -7.33
C GLU A 51 6.60 18.94 -8.76
N GLY A 52 7.59 18.22 -9.28
CA GLY A 52 7.48 17.50 -10.54
C GLY A 52 6.32 16.49 -10.55
N LEU A 53 6.06 15.81 -9.44
CA LEU A 53 4.90 14.91 -9.32
C LEU A 53 3.55 15.66 -9.30
N ARG A 54 3.49 16.85 -8.71
CA ARG A 54 2.28 17.70 -8.73
C ARG A 54 2.03 18.30 -10.11
N THR A 55 3.08 18.62 -10.84
CA THR A 55 2.96 19.23 -12.17
C THR A 55 2.97 18.22 -13.32
N PHE A 56 3.12 16.93 -13.02
CA PHE A 56 3.13 15.86 -14.01
C PHE A 56 1.82 15.82 -14.81
N GLY A 57 1.95 15.84 -16.14
CA GLY A 57 0.82 15.82 -17.07
C GLY A 57 0.36 17.21 -17.55
N LYS A 58 0.94 18.31 -17.06
CA LYS A 58 0.69 19.65 -17.62
C LYS A 58 1.14 19.72 -19.10
N PRO A 59 0.40 20.42 -19.99
CA PRO A 59 -0.83 21.18 -19.73
C PRO A 59 -2.13 20.34 -19.85
N PHE A 60 -2.06 19.06 -20.23
CA PHE A 60 -3.23 18.22 -20.47
C PHE A 60 -4.04 17.91 -19.21
N PHE A 61 -3.35 17.82 -18.08
CA PHE A 61 -3.95 17.67 -16.75
C PHE A 61 -3.63 18.87 -15.88
N GLY A 62 -4.57 19.23 -15.01
CA GLY A 62 -4.38 20.23 -13.97
C GLY A 62 -3.37 19.80 -12.91
N GLU A 63 -2.95 20.76 -12.09
CA GLU A 63 -2.02 20.50 -11.00
C GLU A 63 -2.55 19.44 -10.02
N SER A 64 -1.67 18.52 -9.66
CA SER A 64 -1.91 17.35 -8.81
C SER A 64 -2.98 16.37 -9.33
N GLN A 65 -3.61 16.58 -10.48
CA GLN A 65 -4.69 15.71 -10.96
C GLN A 65 -4.21 14.30 -11.24
N VAL A 66 -3.09 14.14 -11.97
CA VAL A 66 -2.53 12.81 -12.24
C VAL A 66 -2.12 12.13 -10.94
N LEU A 67 -1.51 12.88 -10.01
CA LEU A 67 -1.13 12.37 -8.70
C LEU A 67 -2.34 11.86 -7.90
N TRP A 68 -3.47 12.57 -7.95
CA TRP A 68 -4.72 12.14 -7.32
C TRP A 68 -5.32 10.90 -7.98
N ILE A 69 -5.28 10.80 -9.31
CA ILE A 69 -5.73 9.60 -10.03
C ILE A 69 -4.91 8.38 -9.59
N LEU A 70 -3.58 8.51 -9.55
CA LEU A 70 -2.69 7.45 -9.07
C LEU A 70 -3.00 7.09 -7.62
N ARG A 71 -3.19 8.08 -6.74
CA ARG A 71 -3.52 7.87 -5.32
C ARG A 71 -4.84 7.11 -5.15
N ILE A 72 -5.89 7.50 -5.84
CA ILE A 72 -7.20 6.83 -5.79
C ILE A 72 -7.05 5.39 -6.32
N GLY A 73 -6.37 5.20 -7.45
CA GLY A 73 -6.10 3.88 -8.01
C GLY A 73 -5.37 2.95 -7.03
N LEU A 74 -4.39 3.46 -6.30
CA LEU A 74 -3.66 2.70 -5.28
C LEU A 74 -4.53 2.38 -4.06
N ILE A 75 -5.37 3.30 -3.60
CA ILE A 75 -6.33 3.05 -2.51
C ILE A 75 -7.31 1.94 -2.93
N VAL A 76 -7.84 2.00 -4.15
CA VAL A 76 -8.71 0.95 -4.69
C VAL A 76 -7.98 -0.38 -4.75
N ALA A 77 -6.74 -0.42 -5.27
CA ALA A 77 -5.94 -1.64 -5.30
C ALA A 77 -5.70 -2.21 -3.89
N LEU A 78 -5.38 -1.35 -2.91
CA LEU A 78 -5.21 -1.74 -1.50
C LEU A 78 -6.49 -2.37 -0.92
N ILE A 79 -7.64 -1.71 -1.11
CA ILE A 79 -8.92 -2.23 -0.62
C ILE A 79 -9.24 -3.58 -1.27
N LEU A 80 -9.09 -3.70 -2.58
CA LEU A 80 -9.32 -4.96 -3.30
C LEU A 80 -8.39 -6.07 -2.79
N HIS A 81 -7.12 -5.75 -2.54
CA HIS A 81 -6.14 -6.69 -2.01
C HIS A 81 -6.55 -7.20 -0.61
N LEU A 82 -6.88 -6.28 0.30
CA LEU A 82 -7.27 -6.60 1.68
C LEU A 82 -8.57 -7.42 1.73
N VAL A 83 -9.58 -7.02 0.95
CA VAL A 83 -10.87 -7.74 0.89
C VAL A 83 -10.68 -9.14 0.33
N ALA A 84 -9.91 -9.30 -0.75
CA ALA A 84 -9.64 -10.63 -1.32
C ALA A 84 -8.84 -11.51 -0.34
N ALA A 85 -7.82 -10.97 0.32
CA ALA A 85 -7.02 -11.66 1.32
C ALA A 85 -7.87 -12.12 2.52
N TYR A 86 -8.75 -11.25 3.03
CA TYR A 86 -9.68 -11.57 4.10
C TYR A 86 -10.65 -12.67 3.70
N GLN A 87 -11.32 -12.53 2.55
CA GLN A 87 -12.31 -13.49 2.09
C GLN A 87 -11.69 -14.87 1.80
N LEU A 88 -10.48 -14.91 1.22
CA LEU A 88 -9.75 -16.16 1.02
C LEU A 88 -9.35 -16.80 2.35
N THR A 89 -8.92 -16.00 3.33
CA THR A 89 -8.61 -16.47 4.68
C THR A 89 -9.83 -17.07 5.37
N VAL A 90 -10.97 -16.38 5.33
CA VAL A 90 -12.23 -16.89 5.91
C VAL A 90 -12.67 -18.18 5.22
N ARG A 91 -12.60 -18.25 3.88
CA ARG A 91 -12.94 -19.46 3.13
C ARG A 91 -12.01 -20.64 3.49
N ALA A 92 -10.71 -20.40 3.57
CA ALA A 92 -9.74 -21.42 3.96
C ALA A 92 -9.93 -21.90 5.41
N ASN A 93 -10.35 -21.00 6.31
CA ASN A 93 -10.68 -21.36 7.69
C ASN A 93 -11.98 -22.19 7.75
N ARG A 94 -13.03 -21.82 7.01
CA ARG A 94 -14.30 -22.56 6.99
C ARG A 94 -14.20 -23.92 6.31
N ALA A 95 -13.30 -24.07 5.33
CA ALA A 95 -13.04 -25.36 4.69
C ALA A 95 -12.28 -26.34 5.60
N ARG A 96 -11.66 -25.86 6.69
CA ARG A 96 -11.02 -26.71 7.71
C ARG A 96 -12.08 -27.19 8.70
N GLN A 97 -12.68 -28.36 8.42
CA GLN A 97 -13.65 -29.01 9.31
C GLN A 97 -13.01 -29.82 10.45
N VAL A 98 -11.73 -30.17 10.33
CA VAL A 98 -10.95 -30.87 11.37
C VAL A 98 -9.61 -30.15 11.51
N GLY A 99 -9.19 -29.86 12.74
CA GLY A 99 -7.82 -29.37 13.01
C GLY A 99 -6.77 -30.38 12.54
N TYR A 100 -5.55 -29.94 12.27
CA TYR A 100 -4.46 -30.86 11.93
C TYR A 100 -4.29 -31.89 13.06
N LYS A 101 -4.54 -33.18 12.77
CA LYS A 101 -4.39 -34.30 13.73
C LYS A 101 -2.96 -34.49 14.20
N GLN A 102 -1.99 -34.07 13.37
CA GLN A 102 -0.59 -33.96 13.70
C GLN A 102 -0.10 -32.58 13.24
N TRP A 103 0.61 -31.88 14.11
CA TRP A 103 1.49 -30.81 13.66
C TRP A 103 2.63 -31.47 12.89
N ASP A 104 2.47 -31.56 11.58
CA ASP A 104 3.56 -31.98 10.71
C ASP A 104 4.53 -30.79 10.59
N GLY A 105 5.67 -30.90 11.27
CA GLY A 105 6.74 -29.90 11.22
C GLY A 105 7.29 -29.68 9.80
N ASP A 106 6.92 -30.56 8.86
CA ASP A 106 7.38 -30.58 7.47
C ASP A 106 6.58 -29.66 6.53
N LEU A 107 5.47 -29.06 6.99
CA LEU A 107 4.88 -27.93 6.25
C LEU A 107 5.73 -26.69 6.47
N VAL A 108 6.73 -26.52 5.60
CA VAL A 108 7.64 -25.36 5.55
C VAL A 108 6.86 -24.10 5.15
N PHE A 109 6.02 -23.61 6.06
CA PHE A 109 5.49 -22.25 5.98
C PHE A 109 6.67 -21.30 6.12
N SER A 110 7.06 -20.68 5.00
CA SER A 110 8.13 -19.69 4.98
C SER A 110 7.88 -18.61 6.03
N TYR A 111 8.94 -18.04 6.61
CA TYR A 111 8.83 -16.94 7.57
C TYR A 111 7.90 -15.82 7.06
N ALA A 112 8.00 -15.51 5.75
CA ALA A 112 7.12 -14.58 5.07
C ALA A 112 5.62 -14.95 5.21
N SER A 113 5.27 -16.22 5.01
CA SER A 113 3.87 -16.66 5.16
C SER A 113 3.34 -16.50 6.60
N ARG A 114 4.20 -16.66 7.62
CA ARG A 114 3.84 -16.49 9.04
C ARG A 114 3.60 -15.02 9.38
N THR A 115 4.42 -14.13 8.83
CA THR A 115 4.34 -12.69 9.12
C THR A 115 3.40 -11.93 8.19
N MET A 116 2.94 -12.50 7.06
CA MET A 116 2.11 -11.81 6.06
C MET A 116 0.89 -11.08 6.63
N ARG A 117 0.17 -11.68 7.60
CA ARG A 117 -1.00 -11.01 8.20
C ARG A 117 -0.60 -9.80 9.04
N TRP A 118 0.38 -9.98 9.92
CA TRP A 118 0.87 -8.91 10.80
C TRP A 118 1.58 -7.80 10.01
N GLY A 119 2.39 -8.17 9.02
CA GLY A 119 3.00 -7.23 8.08
C GLY A 119 1.94 -6.40 7.35
N GLY A 120 0.86 -7.03 6.86
CA GLY A 120 -0.25 -6.32 6.24
C GLY A 120 -0.95 -5.31 7.17
N VAL A 121 -1.17 -5.68 8.44
CA VAL A 121 -1.77 -4.77 9.44
C VAL A 121 -0.84 -3.59 9.74
N ILE A 122 0.46 -3.85 9.93
CA ILE A 122 1.45 -2.79 10.19
C ILE A 122 1.53 -1.84 9.00
N ILE A 123 1.58 -2.36 7.77
CA ILE A 123 1.59 -1.54 6.55
C ILE A 123 0.31 -0.71 6.44
N LEU A 124 -0.86 -1.26 6.77
CA LEU A 124 -2.11 -0.49 6.73
C LEU A 124 -2.08 0.70 7.70
N LEU A 125 -1.62 0.48 8.93
CA LEU A 125 -1.45 1.56 9.92
C LEU A 125 -0.43 2.60 9.44
N PHE A 126 0.68 2.14 8.87
CA PHE A 126 1.69 3.02 8.28
C PHE A 126 1.12 3.85 7.13
N VAL A 127 0.31 3.27 6.23
CA VAL A 127 -0.32 4.01 5.12
C VAL A 127 -1.25 5.11 5.65
N ILE A 128 -2.03 4.83 6.69
CA ILE A 128 -2.90 5.85 7.32
C ILE A 128 -2.04 7.00 7.87
N TYR A 129 -1.03 6.68 8.67
CA TYR A 129 -0.10 7.68 9.19
C TYR A 129 0.60 8.46 8.07
N HIS A 130 1.07 7.77 7.03
CA HIS A 130 1.77 8.36 5.89
C HIS A 130 0.91 9.38 5.14
N LEU A 131 -0.40 9.10 4.96
CA LEU A 131 -1.32 10.06 4.36
C LEU A 131 -1.58 11.24 5.28
N LEU A 132 -1.78 11.01 6.59
CA LEU A 132 -1.91 12.09 7.57
C LEU A 132 -0.67 12.99 7.59
N HIS A 133 0.51 12.41 7.43
CA HIS A 133 1.78 13.14 7.46
C HIS A 133 2.02 13.94 6.17
N PHE A 134 2.05 13.29 5.01
CA PHE A 134 2.49 13.95 3.77
C PHE A 134 1.37 14.48 2.88
N THR A 135 0.16 13.95 3.01
CA THR A 135 -0.97 14.38 2.16
C THR A 135 -1.83 15.43 2.85
N PHE A 136 -2.14 15.21 4.13
CA PHE A 136 -3.03 16.10 4.87
C PHE A 136 -2.31 17.07 5.81
N GLY A 137 -1.07 16.76 6.21
CA GLY A 137 -0.27 17.62 7.08
C GLY A 137 -0.75 17.66 8.53
N ASN A 138 -1.43 16.61 8.99
CA ASN A 138 -1.99 16.50 10.35
C ASN A 138 -1.10 15.72 11.33
N ALA A 139 0.07 15.24 10.91
CA ALA A 139 0.92 14.41 11.76
C ALA A 139 1.78 15.21 12.76
N HIS A 140 2.06 16.49 12.50
CA HIS A 140 2.84 17.37 13.37
C HIS A 140 2.46 18.85 13.12
N PRO A 141 2.66 19.76 14.09
CA PRO A 141 2.24 21.15 13.97
C PRO A 141 3.06 21.97 12.96
N ASP A 142 4.32 21.60 12.73
CA ASP A 142 5.25 22.36 11.88
C ASP A 142 5.17 22.01 10.38
N PHE A 143 3.99 21.60 9.91
CA PHE A 143 3.81 21.21 8.52
C PHE A 143 3.83 22.43 7.58
N VAL A 144 4.67 22.38 6.55
CA VAL A 144 4.82 23.44 5.55
C VAL A 144 4.40 22.92 4.17
N HIS A 145 3.37 23.52 3.58
CA HIS A 145 2.93 23.15 2.24
C HIS A 145 4.04 23.41 1.20
N GLY A 146 4.33 22.41 0.37
CA GLY A 146 5.35 22.49 -0.68
C GLY A 146 6.75 22.05 -0.23
N ASP A 147 7.10 22.19 1.04
CA ASP A 147 8.41 21.79 1.58
C ASP A 147 8.39 20.36 2.13
N VAL A 148 8.47 19.40 1.21
CA VAL A 148 8.40 17.97 1.55
C VAL A 148 9.63 17.51 2.31
N TYR A 149 10.79 18.09 2.05
CA TYR A 149 12.02 17.79 2.79
C TYR A 149 11.91 18.21 4.25
N HIS A 150 11.48 19.44 4.52
CA HIS A 150 11.24 19.91 5.90
C HIS A 150 10.24 19.00 6.62
N ASN A 151 9.09 18.72 6.01
CA ASN A 151 8.07 17.86 6.61
C ASN A 151 8.58 16.43 6.89
N PHE A 152 9.45 15.90 6.04
CA PHE A 152 10.11 14.62 6.26
C PHE A 152 11.03 14.68 7.48
N VAL A 153 11.96 15.65 7.51
CA VAL A 153 12.95 15.75 8.60
C VAL A 153 12.27 16.03 9.94
N VAL A 154 11.34 16.99 9.99
CA VAL A 154 10.66 17.35 11.22
C VAL A 154 9.77 16.22 11.75
N GLY A 155 9.11 15.47 10.85
CA GLY A 155 8.28 14.34 11.26
C GLY A 155 9.05 13.17 11.86
N PHE A 156 10.35 13.02 11.56
CA PHE A 156 11.18 11.89 12.00
C PHE A 156 12.34 12.28 12.91
N GLN A 157 12.62 13.56 13.11
CA GLN A 157 13.57 13.99 14.13
C GLN A 157 12.96 13.72 15.51
N SER A 158 13.63 12.89 16.31
CA SER A 158 13.37 12.87 17.74
C SER A 158 13.88 14.19 18.30
N VAL A 159 12.97 15.10 18.63
CA VAL A 159 13.27 16.34 19.34
C VAL A 159 14.05 15.97 20.61
N PRO A 160 15.27 16.49 20.83
CA PRO A 160 15.88 16.47 22.16
C PRO A 160 15.06 17.31 23.15
#